data_AF-A0A962V482-F1
#
_entry.id   AF-A0A962V482-F1
#
_cell.length_a   1.000
_cell.length_b   1.000
_cell.length_c   1.000
_cell.angle_alpha   90.00
_cell.angle_beta   90.00
_cell.angle_gamma   90.00
#
_symmetry.space_group_name_H-M   'P 1'
#
loop_
_entity.id
_entity.type
_entity.pdbx_description
1 polymer ?
#
loop_
_entity_poly.entity_id
_entity_poly.type
_entity_poly.pdbx_seq_one_letter_code
_entity_poly.pdbx_strand_id
1 'polypeptide(L)' 'MTDTPRAQRILAFKASRNSDNPNYVNEFIAGLPLGRMCAAQEIADMAAFLASERAGYMSGTVVDVDGGTSAR' A
#
# COMPACT_ATOMS: atom_id res chain seq x y z
N MET A 1 -1.04 -0.48 -1.86
CA MET A 1 -0.68 -1.88 -1.52
C MET A 1 0.63 -1.87 -0.73
N THR A 2 0.66 -2.45 0.46
CA THR A 2 1.84 -2.48 1.34
C THR A 2 2.79 -3.61 0.98
N ASP A 3 4.09 -3.33 0.94
CA ASP A 3 5.13 -4.33 0.68
C ASP A 3 5.28 -5.25 1.89
N THR A 4 4.75 -6.46 1.72
CA THR A 4 4.77 -7.53 2.71
C THR A 4 4.98 -8.85 1.99
N PRO A 5 5.50 -9.89 2.66
CA PRO A 5 5.67 -11.20 2.03
C PRO A 5 4.37 -11.76 1.43
N ARG A 6 3.22 -11.49 2.06
CA ARG A 6 1.91 -11.88 1.53
C ARG A 6 1.57 -11.12 0.24
N ALA A 7 1.78 -9.80 0.22
CA ALA A 7 1.55 -8.98 -0.96
C ALA A 7 2.42 -9.44 -2.15
N GLN A 8 3.69 -9.74 -1.90
CA GLN A 8 4.60 -10.29 -2.90
C GLN A 8 4.10 -11.62 -3.48
N ARG A 9 3.62 -12.54 -2.63
CA ARG A 9 3.03 -13.81 -3.09
C ARG A 9 1.79 -13.61 -3.96
N ILE A 10 0.92 -12.67 -3.58
CA ILE A 10 -0.29 -12.35 -4.37
C ILE A 10 0.12 -11.77 -5.73
N LEU A 11 1.12 -10.88 -5.76
CA LEU A 11 1.59 -10.27 -7.00
C LEU A 11 2.24 -11.30 -7.92
N ALA A 12 3.06 -12.21 -7.38
CA ALA A 12 3.65 -13.33 -8.12
C ALA A 12 2.57 -14.27 -8.68
N PHE A 13 1.54 -14.59 -7.89
CA PHE A 13 0.41 -15.40 -8.35
C PHE A 13 -0.40 -14.69 -9.44
N LYS A 14 -0.61 -13.37 -9.35
CA LYS A 14 -1.25 -12.59 -10.40
C LYS A 14 -0.40 -12.54 -11.67
N ALA A 15 0.91 -12.41 -11.54
CA ALA A 15 1.84 -12.44 -12.67
C ALA A 15 1.83 -13.81 -13.37
N SER A 16 1.81 -14.92 -12.63
CA SER A 16 1.74 -16.25 -13.25
C SER A 16 0.43 -16.50 -14.01
N ARG A 17 -0.67 -15.86 -13.60
CA ARG A 17 -1.94 -15.86 -14.34
C ARG A 17 -1.95 -14.93 -15.56
N ASN A 18 -0.97 -14.03 -15.67
CA ASN A 18 -0.78 -13.14 -16.82
C ASN A 18 0.55 -13.48 -17.52
N SER A 19 0.78 -14.76 -17.80
CA SER A 19 2.02 -15.28 -18.39
C SER A 19 2.42 -14.59 -19.69
N ASP A 20 1.44 -14.07 -20.43
CA ASP A 20 1.64 -13.42 -21.73
C ASP A 20 2.17 -11.98 -21.58
N ASN A 21 2.17 -11.43 -20.36
CA ASN A 21 2.71 -10.11 -20.05
C ASN A 21 3.89 -10.22 -19.06
N PRO A 22 5.14 -10.28 -19.55
CA PRO A 22 6.32 -10.36 -18.70
C PRO A 22 6.56 -9.10 -17.85
N ASN A 23 5.94 -7.97 -18.21
CA ASN A 23 6.09 -6.69 -17.51
C ASN A 23 4.96 -6.40 -16.51
N TYR A 24 4.02 -7.34 -16.32
CA TYR A 24 2.81 -7.16 -15.50
C TYR A 24 3.07 -6.51 -14.14
N VAL A 25 4.12 -6.96 -13.43
CA VAL A 25 4.47 -6.46 -12.09
C VAL A 25 4.90 -5.00 -12.14
N ASN A 26 5.75 -4.64 -13.11
CA ASN A 26 6.24 -3.28 -13.27
C ASN A 26 5.13 -2.33 -13.70
N GLU A 27 4.25 -2.76 -14.60
CA GLU A 27 3.07 -2.00 -15.01
C GLU A 27 2.10 -1.77 -13.86
N PHE A 28 1.86 -2.80 -13.02
CA PHE A 28 1.06 -2.67 -11.82
C PHE A 28 1.64 -1.62 -10.85
N ILE A 29 2.95 -1.67 -10.60
CA ILE A 29 3.63 -0.71 -9.70
C ILE A 29 3.58 0.71 -10.29
N ALA A 30 3.84 0.86 -11.59
CA ALA A 30 3.77 2.14 -12.29
C ALA A 30 2.35 2.74 -12.29
N GLY A 31 1.31 1.90 -12.22
CA GLY A 31 -0.08 2.32 -12.09
C GLY A 31 -0.47 2.86 -10.71
N LEU A 32 0.33 2.59 -9.66
CA LEU A 32 0.10 3.15 -8.33
C LEU A 32 0.33 4.67 -8.36
N PRO A 33 -0.45 5.49 -7.64
CA PRO A 33 -0.35 6.94 -7.78
C PRO A 33 1.01 7.52 -7.37
N LEU A 34 1.69 6.88 -6.40
CA LEU A 34 3.06 7.23 -6.02
C LEU A 34 4.14 6.44 -6.79
N GLY A 35 3.75 5.62 -7.76
CA GLY A 35 4.66 4.78 -8.56
C GLY A 35 5.44 3.74 -7.76
N ARG A 36 5.03 3.46 -6.51
CA ARG A 36 5.69 2.51 -5.61
C ARG A 36 4.70 1.87 -4.66
N MET A 37 5.10 0.73 -4.11
CA MET A 37 4.41 0.13 -2.97
C MET A 37 4.64 0.94 -1.69
N CYS A 38 3.67 0.87 -0.77
CA CYS A 38 3.79 1.45 0.57
C CYS A 38 4.72 0.58 1.41
N ALA A 39 5.71 1.15 2.09
CA ALA A 39 6.56 0.40 3.00
C ALA A 39 5.78 0.07 4.28
N ALA A 40 6.05 -1.08 4.89
CA ALA A 40 5.42 -1.45 6.16
C ALA A 40 5.64 -0.40 7.27
N GLN A 41 6.79 0.29 7.24
CA GLN A 41 7.12 1.35 8.18
C GLN A 41 6.16 2.55 8.08
N GLU A 42 5.69 2.91 6.88
CA GLU A 42 4.76 4.05 6.71
C GLU A 42 3.41 3.78 7.39
N ILE A 43 2.94 2.53 7.38
CA ILE A 43 1.76 2.10 8.14
C ILE A 43 2.04 2.13 9.64
N ALA A 44 3.21 1.65 10.06
CA ALA A 44 3.61 1.62 11.46
C ALA A 44 3.74 3.04 12.05
N ASP A 45 4.31 3.98 11.30
CA ASP A 45 4.47 5.38 11.70
C ASP A 45 3.12 6.07 11.85
N MET A 46 2.18 5.83 10.93
CA MET A 46 0.80 6.35 11.05
C MET A 46 0.10 5.76 12.27
N ALA A 47 0.21 4.45 12.49
CA ALA A 47 -0.36 3.79 13.68
C ALA A 47 0.25 4.35 14.98
N ALA A 48 1.57 4.55 15.01
CA ALA A 48 2.27 5.12 16.16
C ALA A 48 1.83 6.57 16.43
N PHE A 49 1.61 7.39 15.39
CA PHE A 49 1.06 8.73 15.55
C PHE A 49 -0.34 8.69 16.16
N LEU A 50 -1.24 7.85 15.62
CA LEU A 50 -2.62 7.73 16.11
C LEU A 50 -2.69 7.20 17.54
N ALA A 51 -1.74 6.35 17.95
CA ALA A 51 -1.63 5.86 19.32
C ALA A 51 -0.97 6.85 20.30
N SER A 52 -0.41 7.96 19.80
CA SER A 52 0.31 8.93 20.62
C SER A 52 -0.60 10.04 21.15
N GLU A 53 -0.16 10.74 22.20
CA GLU A 53 -0.86 11.93 22.74
C GLU A 53 -1.07 13.04 21.69
N ARG A 54 -0.25 13.06 20.62
CA ARG A 54 -0.38 14.04 19.53
C ARG A 54 -1.71 13.91 18.78
N ALA A 55 -2.32 12.73 18.78
CA ALA A 55 -3.63 12.48 18.19
C ALA A 55 -4.77 12.58 19.22
N GLY A 56 -4.54 13.16 20.41
CA GLY A 56 -5.45 13.08 21.56
C GLY A 56 -6.85 13.67 21.39
N TYR A 57 -7.11 14.41 20.31
CA TYR A 57 -8.45 14.93 19.97
C TYR A 57 -9.05 14.29 18.70
N MET A 58 -8.42 13.25 18.16
CA MET A 58 -8.91 12.50 17.00
C MET A 58 -9.74 11.31 17.47
N SER A 59 -10.95 11.17 16.94
CA SER A 59 -11.83 10.00 17.18
C SER A 59 -12.81 9.83 16.03
N GLY A 60 -13.33 8.61 15.84
CA GLY A 60 -14.39 8.31 14.87
C GLY A 60 -14.03 8.53 13.40
N THR A 61 -12.73 8.61 13.07
CA THR A 61 -12.26 8.94 11.72
C THR A 61 -11.40 7.80 11.16
N VAL A 62 -11.53 7.55 9.85
CA VAL A 62 -10.67 6.63 9.09
C VAL A 62 -9.56 7.44 8.43
N VAL A 63 -8.32 6.95 8.53
CA VAL A 63 -7.15 7.57 7.87
C VAL A 63 -6.61 6.59 6.85
N ASP A 64 -6.72 6.95 5.57
CA ASP A 64 -6.22 6.13 4.47
C ASP A 64 -4.72 6.35 4.25
N VAL A 65 -3.97 5.25 4.22
CA VAL A 65 -2.53 5.25 3.91
C VAL A 65 -2.29 4.42 2.65
N ASP A 66 -2.77 4.93 1.52
CA ASP A 66 -2.82 4.18 0.26
C ASP A 66 -2.09 4.86 -0.91
N GLY A 67 -1.37 5.95 -0.62
CA GLY A 67 -0.67 6.75 -1.63
C GLY A 67 -1.60 7.52 -2.57
N GLY A 68 -2.86 7.76 -2.19
CA GLY A 68 -3.84 8.47 -3.01
C GLY A 68 -4.66 7.56 -3.93
N THR A 69 -4.70 6.26 -3.66
CA THR A 69 -5.45 5.30 -4.50
C THR A 69 -6.96 5.56 -4.42
N SER A 70 -7.46 5.88 -3.23
CA SER A 70 -8.88 6.14 -2.96
C SER A 70 -9.33 7.54 -3.36
N ALA A 71 -8.38 8.45 -3.62
CA ALA A 71 -8.64 9.84 -4.00
C ALA A 71 -8.67 10.05 -5.54
N ARG A 72 -8.51 8.98 -6.30
CA ARG A 72 -8.42 8.99 -7.77
C ARG A 72 -9.72 8.53 -8.43
#